data_AF-A0A5N5GVN7-F1
#
_entry.id   AF-A0A5N5GVN7-F1
#
_cell.length_a   1.000
_cell.length_b   1.000
_cell.length_c   1.000
_cell.angle_alpha   90.00
_cell.angle_beta   90.00
_cell.angle_gamma   90.00
#
_symmetry.space_group_name_H-M   'P 1'
#
loop_
_entity.id
_entity.type
_entity.pdbx_description
1 polymer ?
#
loop_
_entity_poly.entity_id
_entity_poly.type
_entity_poly.pdbx_seq_one_letter_code
_entity_poly.pdbx_strand_id
1 'polypeptide(L)'
;MDVDVIVSLPFALVGEISDASPAAEDGLQLGDQIVKFDSVENGDNLLQKLASEAQANQGRGIPVILVRQGAQVNFTMTPRTWQGRGLLG
;
A
#
# COMPACT_ATOMS: atom_id res chain seq x y z
N MET A 1 -4.60 -10.50 -27.76
CA MET A 1 -5.03 -10.68 -26.36
C MET A 1 -5.00 -9.29 -25.78
N ASP A 2 -6.14 -8.61 -25.83
CA ASP A 2 -6.30 -7.30 -25.22
C ASP A 2 -6.10 -7.49 -23.72
N VAL A 3 -4.90 -7.13 -23.27
CA VAL A 3 -4.66 -6.97 -21.84
C VAL A 3 -5.55 -5.80 -21.48
N ASP A 4 -6.62 -6.05 -20.73
CA ASP A 4 -7.32 -4.99 -20.00
C ASP A 4 -6.27 -4.37 -19.06
N VAL A 5 -5.50 -3.43 -19.60
CA VAL A 5 -4.71 -2.53 -18.79
C VAL A 5 -5.75 -1.59 -18.22
N ILE A 6 -6.38 -2.01 -17.13
CA ILE A 6 -6.95 -1.04 -16.20
C ILE A 6 -5.73 -0.25 -15.74
N VAL A 7 -5.48 0.87 -16.40
CA VAL A 7 -4.41 1.81 -16.06
C VAL A 7 -4.88 2.53 -14.81
N SER A 8 -4.95 1.82 -13.69
CA SER A 8 -5.26 2.45 -12.40
C SER A 8 -4.08 3.33 -12.06
N LEU A 9 -4.33 4.64 -12.02
CA LEU A 9 -3.31 5.65 -11.80
C LEU A 9 -2.79 5.51 -10.36
N PRO A 10 -1.47 5.50 -10.15
CA PRO A 10 -0.95 5.55 -8.79
C PRO A 10 -1.47 6.78 -8.04
N PHE A 11 -1.85 6.58 -6.78
CA PHE A 11 -2.40 7.64 -5.94
C PHE A 11 -1.47 8.02 -4.78
N ALA A 12 -0.44 7.21 -4.50
CA ALA A 12 0.56 7.49 -3.48
C ALA A 12 1.96 7.05 -3.92
N LEU A 13 2.96 7.79 -3.46
CA LEU A 13 4.38 7.47 -3.61
C LEU A 13 4.96 7.18 -2.23
N VAL A 14 5.66 6.06 -2.09
CA VAL A 14 6.38 5.71 -0.86
C VAL A 14 7.65 6.54 -0.77
N GLY A 15 7.61 7.62 0.02
CA GLY A 15 8.73 8.54 0.20
C GLY A 15 9.57 8.27 1.44
N GLU A 16 9.03 7.56 2.42
CA GLU A 16 9.69 7.22 3.69
C GLU A 16 9.19 5.86 4.16
N ILE A 17 10.09 5.11 4.81
CA ILE A 17 9.80 3.84 5.47
C ILE A 17 10.56 3.86 6.79
N SER A 18 9.85 3.63 7.88
CA SER A 18 10.47 3.57 9.20
C SER A 18 11.13 2.21 9.46
N ASP A 19 12.28 2.20 10.13
CA ASP A 19 12.97 0.95 10.49
C ASP A 19 12.09 0.08 11.41
N ALA A 20 12.13 -1.23 11.18
CA ALA A 20 11.31 -2.23 11.88
C ALA A 20 9.79 -1.92 11.84
N SER A 21 9.33 -1.16 10.85
CA SER A 21 7.90 -0.97 10.59
C SER A 21 7.32 -2.16 9.83
N PRO A 22 5.99 -2.34 9.89
CA PRO A 22 5.31 -3.30 9.04
C PRO A 22 5.61 -3.09 7.55
N ALA A 23 5.75 -1.84 7.09
CA ALA A 23 6.06 -1.55 5.70
C ALA A 23 7.46 -2.04 5.31
N ALA A 24 8.44 -1.85 6.20
CA ALA A 24 9.79 -2.38 6.02
C ALA A 24 9.80 -3.92 6.05
N GLU A 25 9.17 -4.52 7.04
CA GLU A 25 9.13 -5.98 7.23
C GLU A 25 8.40 -6.70 6.09
N ASP A 26 7.29 -6.13 5.61
CA ASP A 26 6.50 -6.72 4.54
C ASP A 26 7.18 -6.52 3.17
N GLY A 27 8.16 -5.62 3.06
CA GLY A 27 9.04 -5.45 1.89
C GLY A 27 8.63 -4.32 0.94
N LEU A 28 7.94 -3.31 1.45
CA LEU A 28 7.71 -2.06 0.73
C LEU A 28 9.06 -1.36 0.49
N GLN A 29 9.17 -0.61 -0.60
CA GLN A 29 10.41 0.07 -0.98
C GLN A 29 10.17 1.55 -1.28
N LEU A 30 11.19 2.37 -1.03
CA LEU A 30 11.18 3.76 -1.45
C LEU A 30 11.03 3.86 -2.96
N GLY A 31 10.14 4.75 -3.40
CA GLY A 31 9.80 4.91 -4.81
C GLY A 31 8.70 3.99 -5.32
N ASP A 32 8.16 3.08 -4.49
CA ASP A 32 6.96 2.34 -4.85
C ASP A 32 5.78 3.29 -5.05
N GLN A 33 5.05 3.08 -6.13
CA GLN A 33 3.87 3.84 -6.47
C GLN A 33 2.62 2.99 -6.23
N ILE A 34 1.85 3.31 -5.19
CA ILE A 34 0.67 2.54 -4.81
C ILE A 34 -0.48 2.84 -5.78
N VAL A 35 -0.98 1.78 -6.39
CA VAL A 35 -2.10 1.81 -7.34
C VAL A 35 -3.40 1.39 -6.66
N LYS A 36 -3.33 0.38 -5.80
CA LYS A 36 -4.49 -0.15 -5.07
C LYS A 36 -4.07 -0.66 -3.70
N PHE A 37 -4.85 -0.37 -2.68
CA PHE A 37 -4.69 -0.88 -1.32
C PHE A 37 -6.02 -1.49 -0.88
N ASP A 38 -6.15 -2.80 -0.99
CA ASP A 38 -7.42 -3.52 -0.92
C ASP A 38 -8.50 -2.95 -1.84
N SER A 39 -9.56 -2.37 -1.27
CA SER A 39 -10.66 -1.70 -1.95
C SER A 39 -10.34 -0.25 -2.32
N VAL A 40 -9.25 0.31 -1.80
CA VAL A 40 -8.88 1.71 -1.98
C VAL A 40 -8.08 1.90 -3.27
N GLU A 41 -8.63 2.71 -4.16
CA GLU A 41 -8.01 3.19 -5.40
C GLU A 41 -8.04 4.72 -5.44
N ASN A 42 -7.41 5.32 -6.45
CA ASN A 42 -7.35 6.77 -6.63
C ASN A 42 -8.74 7.43 -6.57
N GLY A 43 -8.84 8.56 -5.87
CA GLY A 43 -10.07 9.32 -5.72
C GLY A 43 -10.08 10.22 -4.49
N ASP A 44 -11.27 10.55 -3.98
CA ASP A 44 -11.41 11.45 -2.84
C ASP A 44 -11.18 10.73 -1.50
N ASN A 45 -10.75 11.51 -0.50
CA ASN A 45 -10.57 11.08 0.90
C ASN A 45 -9.60 9.89 1.08
N LEU A 46 -8.58 9.77 0.23
CA LEU A 46 -7.62 8.66 0.22
C LEU A 46 -6.99 8.38 1.60
N LEU A 47 -6.54 9.41 2.30
CA LEU A 47 -5.90 9.23 3.61
C LEU A 47 -6.84 8.61 4.65
N GLN A 48 -8.11 9.03 4.65
CA GLN A 48 -9.12 8.46 5.55
C GLN A 48 -9.45 7.03 5.16
N LYS A 49 -9.66 6.77 3.87
CA LYS A 49 -9.94 5.41 3.36
C LYS A 49 -8.81 4.44 3.66
N LEU A 50 -7.55 4.82 3.41
CA LEU A 50 -6.38 4.03 3.76
C LEU A 50 -6.31 3.73 5.26
N ALA A 51 -6.52 4.76 6.10
CA ALA A 51 -6.49 4.59 7.54
C ALA A 51 -7.60 3.64 8.03
N SER A 52 -8.82 3.79 7.50
CA SER A 52 -9.94 2.91 7.80
C SER A 52 -9.70 1.47 7.34
N GLU A 53 -9.17 1.27 6.13
CA GLU A 53 -8.88 -0.06 5.59
C GLU A 53 -7.77 -0.76 6.40
N ALA A 54 -6.70 -0.03 6.75
CA ALA A 54 -5.62 -0.55 7.57
C ALA A 54 -6.10 -0.92 8.99
N GLN A 55 -7.02 -0.14 9.58
CA GLN A 55 -7.61 -0.42 10.88
C GLN A 55 -8.55 -1.65 10.82
N ALA A 56 -9.39 -1.73 9.80
CA ALA A 56 -10.33 -2.83 9.61
C ALA A 56 -9.63 -4.18 9.42
N ASN A 57 -8.44 -4.16 8.81
CA ASN A 57 -7.65 -5.34 8.50
C ASN A 57 -6.39 -5.50 9.37
N GLN A 58 -6.39 -4.92 10.58
CA GLN A 58 -5.26 -5.06 11.49
C GLN A 58 -4.97 -6.55 11.77
N GLY A 59 -3.70 -6.94 11.62
CA GLY A 59 -3.22 -8.31 11.75
C GLY A 59 -3.56 -9.25 10.59
N ARG A 60 -4.15 -8.73 9.50
CA ARG A 60 -4.51 -9.50 8.31
C ARG A 60 -3.75 -8.99 7.09
N GLY A 61 -3.32 -9.91 6.25
CA GLY A 61 -2.67 -9.59 4.98
C GLY A 61 -3.68 -9.01 4.00
N ILE A 62 -3.34 -7.86 3.45
CA ILE A 62 -4.13 -7.07 2.52
C ILE A 62 -3.43 -7.06 1.16
N PRO A 63 -4.13 -7.34 0.05
CA PRO A 63 -3.55 -7.19 -1.28
C PRO A 63 -3.30 -5.72 -1.61
N VAL A 64 -2.09 -5.43 -2.06
CA VAL A 64 -1.69 -4.10 -2.55
C VAL A 64 -1.14 -4.28 -3.95
N ILE A 65 -1.58 -3.42 -4.87
CA ILE A 65 -1.00 -3.33 -6.20
C ILE A 65 -0.15 -2.07 -6.24
N LEU A 66 1.10 -2.22 -6.65
CA LEU A 66 2.03 -1.10 -6.77
C LEU A 66 2.81 -1.18 -8.08
N VAL A 67 3.40 -0.06 -8.49
CA VAL A 67 4.39 0.01 -9.57
C VAL A 67 5.76 0.25 -8.95
N ARG A 68 6.70 -0.66 -9.22
CA ARG A 68 8.10 -0.58 -8.81
C ARG A 68 8.96 -0.60 -10.06
N GLN A 69 9.75 0.46 -10.26
CA GLN A 69 10.65 0.59 -11.42
C GLN A 69 9.93 0.39 -12.77
N GLY A 70 8.67 0.83 -12.87
CA GLY A 70 7.85 0.73 -14.08
C GLY A 70 7.12 -0.60 -14.28
N ALA A 71 7.31 -1.59 -13.39
CA ALA A 71 6.59 -2.87 -13.42
C ALA A 71 5.53 -2.93 -12.32
N GLN A 72 4.36 -3.50 -12.65
CA GLN A 72 3.33 -3.79 -11.65
C GLN A 72 3.77 -4.98 -10.77
N VAL A 73 3.61 -4.81 -9.45
CA VAL A 73 3.92 -5.81 -8.43
C VAL A 73 2.68 -6.02 -7.58
N ASN A 74 2.30 -7.29 -7.39
CA ASN A 74 1.33 -7.68 -6.37
C ASN A 74 2.08 -7.88 -5.06
N PHE A 75 1.68 -7.13 -4.05
CA PHE A 75 2.28 -7.06 -2.73
C PHE A 75 1.24 -7.43 -1.67
N THR A 76 1.67 -7.91 -0.52
CA THR A 76 0.78 -8.13 0.62
C THR A 76 1.27 -7.30 1.78
N MET A 77 0.42 -6.40 2.26
CA MET A 77 0.67 -5.56 3.41
C MET A 77 -0.14 -6.05 4.59
N THR A 78 0.45 -6.21 5.77
CA THR A 78 -0.26 -6.64 6.98
C THR A 78 -0.16 -5.54 8.04
N PRO A 79 -1.17 -4.65 8.14
CA PRO A 79 -1.14 -3.57 9.12
C PRO A 79 -1.11 -4.11 10.53
N ARG A 80 -0.21 -3.60 11.37
CA ARG A 80 -0.04 -4.07 12.75
C ARG A 80 0.57 -2.98 13.63
N THR A 81 0.34 -3.06 14.93
CA THR A 81 1.01 -2.16 15.87
C THR A 81 2.50 -2.43 15.86
N TRP A 82 3.28 -1.37 15.98
CA TRP A 82 4.74 -1.41 16.04
C TRP A 82 5.23 -0.30 16.98
N GLN A 83 6.54 -0.15 17.15
CA GLN A 83 7.11 0.80 18.11
C GLN A 83 6.87 2.28 17.74
N GLY A 84 6.52 2.56 16.48
CA GLY A 84 6.23 3.91 15.99
C GLY A 84 4.73 4.24 15.94
N ARG A 85 4.38 5.21 15.10
CA ARG A 85 3.01 5.71 14.97
C ARG A 85 2.24 4.95 13.89
N GLY A 86 0.96 4.67 14.16
CA GLY A 86 0.06 4.07 13.18
C GLY A 86 0.29 2.56 13.00
N LEU A 87 -0.06 2.05 11.82
CA LEU A 87 -0.11 0.60 11.56
C LEU A 87 0.80 0.11 10.42
N LEU A 88 1.46 1.03 9.71
CA LEU A 88 2.22 0.73 8.49
C LEU A 88 3.68 1.18 8.65
N GLY A 89 3.87 2.45 9.01
CA GLY A 89 5.12 3.06 9.46
C GLY A 89 6.07 3.53 8.38
#